data_AF-A0A0B7F7W8-F1
#
_entry.id   AF-A0A0B7F7W8-F1
#
_cell.length_a   1.000
_cell.length_b   1.000
_cell.length_c   1.000
_cell.angle_alpha   90.00
_cell.angle_beta   90.00
_cell.angle_gamma   90.00
#
_symmetry.space_group_name_H-M   'P 1'
#
loop_
_entity.id
_entity.type
_entity.pdbx_description
1 polymer ?
#
loop_
_entity_poly.entity_id
_entity_poly.type
_entity_poly.pdbx_seq_one_letter_code
_entity_poly.pdbx_strand_id
1 'polypeptide(L)'
;MVVAWFAVQESWRLALLAYLYLAVCGLPSDDERIQRCVTQIVQVVSTVKKREASEISVPLFVQYLMVGICARNEKDRKIARTKLSNVVETKFWPVRGVGFVPVLDDLWHGAGANGHPVTWNDYLRSREALLPT
;
A
#
# COMPACT_ATOMS: atom_id res chain seq x y z
N MET A 1 -15.92 13.36 -15.45
CA MET A 1 -15.40 11.99 -15.28
C MET A 1 -13.98 11.78 -15.79
N VAL A 2 -13.38 12.66 -16.60
CA VAL A 2 -11.99 12.49 -17.11
C VAL A 2 -10.91 12.73 -16.03
N VAL A 3 -11.08 13.74 -15.18
CA VAL A 3 -10.08 14.11 -14.14
C VAL A 3 -9.91 13.02 -13.08
N ALA A 4 -10.99 12.37 -12.66
CA ALA A 4 -10.92 11.26 -11.70
C ALA A 4 -10.22 10.04 -12.31
N TRP A 5 -10.48 9.76 -13.59
CA TRP A 5 -9.82 8.69 -14.33
C TRP A 5 -8.30 8.90 -14.45
N PHE A 6 -7.86 10.11 -14.84
CA PHE A 6 -6.43 10.44 -14.87
C PHE A 6 -5.77 10.30 -13.50
N ALA A 7 -6.47 10.65 -12.42
CA ALA A 7 -5.97 10.48 -11.07
C ALA A 7 -5.79 8.99 -10.70
N VAL A 8 -6.73 8.12 -11.10
CA VAL A 8 -6.59 6.66 -10.92
C VAL A 8 -5.41 6.12 -11.73
N GLN A 9 -5.27 6.54 -12.99
CA GLN A 9 -4.17 6.10 -13.84
C GLN A 9 -2.80 6.55 -13.29
N GLU A 10 -2.71 7.79 -12.82
CA GLU A 10 -1.47 8.33 -12.25
C GLU A 10 -1.10 7.65 -10.94
N SER A 11 -2.08 7.33 -10.09
CA SER A 11 -1.83 6.57 -8.86
C SER A 11 -1.37 5.13 -9.13
N TRP A 12 -1.82 4.50 -10.22
CA TRP A 12 -1.26 3.23 -10.69
C TRP A 12 0.19 3.37 -11.17
N ARG A 13 0.50 4.42 -11.94
CA ARG A 13 1.87 4.71 -12.38
C ARG A 13 2.81 4.90 -11.19
N LEU A 14 2.39 5.65 -10.18
CA LEU A 14 3.17 5.88 -8.96
C LEU A 14 3.34 4.60 -8.14
N ALA A 15 2.30 3.76 -8.03
CA ALA A 15 2.39 2.48 -7.32
C ALA A 15 3.38 1.53 -7.99
N LEU A 16 3.36 1.47 -9.33
CA LEU A 16 4.33 0.69 -10.12
C LEU A 16 5.76 1.20 -9.94
N LEU A 17 5.97 2.52 -9.95
CA LEU A 17 7.28 3.11 -9.70
C LEU A 17 7.80 2.79 -8.30
N ALA A 18 6.97 2.93 -7.27
CA ALA A 18 7.33 2.56 -5.91
C ALA A 18 7.69 1.07 -5.80
N TYR A 19 6.95 0.20 -6.49
CA TYR A 19 7.25 -1.23 -6.55
C TYR A 19 8.58 -1.50 -7.26
N LEU A 20 8.84 -0.87 -8.39
CA LEU A 20 10.11 -1.03 -9.11
C LEU A 20 11.30 -0.60 -8.25
N TYR A 21 11.21 0.55 -7.56
CA TYR A 21 12.27 1.02 -6.69
C TYR A 21 12.49 0.09 -5.48
N LEU A 22 11.41 -0.40 -4.88
CA LEU A 22 11.48 -1.24 -3.68
C LEU A 22 11.91 -2.68 -4.00
N ALA A 23 11.31 -3.30 -5.02
CA ALA A 23 11.47 -4.71 -5.35
C ALA A 23 12.58 -5.00 -6.36
N VAL A 24 12.74 -4.15 -7.38
CA VAL A 24 13.73 -4.37 -8.46
C VAL A 24 15.04 -3.68 -8.13
N CYS A 25 15.01 -2.42 -7.70
CA CYS A 25 16.21 -1.68 -7.32
C CYS A 25 16.68 -2.00 -5.88
N GLY A 26 15.85 -2.68 -5.07
CA GLY A 26 16.19 -3.05 -3.69
C GLY A 26 16.38 -1.86 -2.77
N LEU A 27 15.82 -0.70 -3.10
CA LEU A 27 15.97 0.52 -2.30
C LEU A 27 15.17 0.41 -0.99
N PRO A 28 15.67 0.98 0.11
CA PRO A 28 14.94 1.02 1.37
C PRO A 28 13.76 2.00 1.26
N SER A 29 12.70 1.77 2.04
CA SER A 29 11.52 2.65 2.05
C SER A 29 11.80 4.09 2.49
N ASP A 30 12.97 4.41 3.05
CA ASP A 30 13.43 5.78 3.39
C ASP A 30 13.89 6.59 2.18
N ASP A 31 14.14 5.94 1.03
CA ASP A 31 14.58 6.65 -0.18
C ASP A 31 13.57 7.74 -0.57
N GLU A 32 14.08 8.95 -0.84
CA GLU A 32 13.26 10.11 -1.21
C GLU A 32 12.32 9.83 -2.38
N ARG A 33 12.72 8.99 -3.33
CA ARG A 33 11.92 8.65 -4.51
C ARG A 33 10.70 7.84 -4.13
N ILE A 34 10.87 6.88 -3.23
CA ILE A 34 9.78 6.04 -2.70
C ILE A 34 8.85 6.90 -1.85
N GLN A 35 9.40 7.72 -0.95
CA GLN A 35 8.62 8.62 -0.10
C GLN A 35 7.78 9.62 -0.92
N ARG A 36 8.36 10.19 -2.00
CA ARG A 36 7.60 11.05 -2.93
C ARG A 36 6.47 10.29 -3.61
N CYS A 37 6.72 9.09 -4.13
CA CYS A 37 5.69 8.28 -4.77
C CYS A 37 4.54 7.98 -3.78
N VAL A 38 4.86 7.53 -2.57
CA VAL A 38 3.89 7.21 -1.52
C VAL A 38 3.06 8.45 -1.14
N THR A 39 3.70 9.59 -0.93
CA THR A 39 3.02 10.84 -0.60
C THR A 39 2.06 11.27 -1.70
N GLN A 40 2.48 11.18 -2.96
CA GLN A 40 1.62 11.51 -4.11
C GLN A 40 0.44 10.55 -4.21
N ILE A 41 0.65 9.24 -3.99
CA ILE A 41 -0.43 8.25 -3.97
C ILE A 41 -1.45 8.61 -2.88
N VAL A 42 -1.01 8.91 -1.66
CA VAL A 42 -1.91 9.30 -0.55
C VAL A 42 -2.72 10.54 -0.90
N GLN A 43 -2.10 11.55 -1.50
CA GLN A 43 -2.79 12.77 -1.93
C GLN A 43 -3.83 12.49 -3.02
N VAL A 44 -3.47 11.73 -4.05
CA VAL A 44 -4.37 11.36 -5.15
C VAL A 44 -5.56 10.57 -4.62
N VAL A 45 -5.31 9.56 -3.79
CA VAL A 45 -6.35 8.71 -3.18
C VAL A 45 -7.26 9.53 -2.25
N SER A 46 -6.72 10.45 -1.46
CA SER A 46 -7.53 11.34 -0.60
C SER A 46 -8.42 12.28 -1.42
N THR A 47 -7.94 12.75 -2.57
CA THR A 47 -8.65 13.67 -3.46
C THR A 47 -9.78 12.95 -4.21
N VAL A 48 -9.53 11.73 -4.69
CA VAL A 48 -10.54 10.87 -5.33
C VAL A 48 -11.63 10.48 -4.33
N LYS A 49 -11.25 10.09 -3.10
CA LYS A 49 -12.22 9.74 -2.03
C LYS A 49 -13.17 10.89 -1.69
N LYS A 50 -12.69 12.14 -1.67
CA LYS A 50 -13.54 13.31 -1.38
C LYS A 50 -14.58 13.53 -2.48
N ARG A 51 -14.35 13.00 -3.67
CA ARG A 51 -15.16 13.23 -4.87
C ARG A 51 -16.17 12.12 -5.13
N GLU A 52 -15.87 10.87 -4.77
CA GLU A 52 -16.70 9.72 -5.11
C GLU A 52 -16.81 8.72 -3.95
N ALA A 53 -17.90 8.80 -3.20
CA ALA A 53 -18.10 8.05 -1.96
C ALA A 53 -18.53 6.57 -2.16
N SER A 54 -18.83 6.09 -3.38
CA SER A 54 -19.52 4.79 -3.50
C SER A 54 -18.98 3.76 -4.51
N GLU A 55 -18.13 4.11 -5.50
CA GLU A 55 -17.88 3.14 -6.61
C GLU A 55 -16.40 2.81 -6.92
N ILE A 56 -15.44 3.68 -6.62
CA ILE A 56 -14.00 3.50 -6.97
C ILE A 56 -13.19 2.83 -5.82
N SER A 57 -13.77 1.92 -5.04
CA SER A 57 -13.03 1.27 -3.95
C SER A 57 -12.07 0.17 -4.41
N VAL A 58 -12.34 -0.47 -5.55
CA VAL A 58 -11.60 -1.64 -6.05
C VAL A 58 -10.24 -1.28 -6.69
N PRO A 59 -10.09 -0.26 -7.56
CA PRO A 59 -8.82 -0.02 -8.26
C PRO A 59 -7.74 0.60 -7.37
N LEU A 60 -8.06 0.97 -6.12
CA LEU A 60 -7.13 1.60 -5.19
C LEU A 60 -6.47 0.61 -4.21
N PHE A 61 -6.86 -0.68 -4.23
CA PHE A 61 -6.33 -1.70 -3.31
C PHE A 61 -4.79 -1.79 -3.34
N VAL A 62 -4.22 -1.92 -4.54
CA VAL A 62 -2.77 -2.04 -4.74
C VAL A 62 -2.03 -0.81 -4.20
N GLN A 63 -2.65 0.37 -4.29
CA GLN A 63 -2.07 1.61 -3.82
C GLN A 63 -2.06 1.66 -2.29
N TYR A 64 -3.14 1.23 -1.63
CA TYR A 64 -3.15 1.10 -0.17
C TYR A 64 -2.15 0.05 0.33
N LEU A 65 -1.96 -1.04 -0.42
CA LEU A 65 -0.94 -2.04 -0.12
C LEU A 65 0.46 -1.42 -0.21
N MET A 66 0.78 -0.74 -1.31
CA MET A 66 2.09 -0.09 -1.49
C MET A 66 2.36 0.98 -0.44
N VAL A 67 1.35 1.80 -0.11
CA VAL A 67 1.43 2.77 0.99
C VAL A 67 1.69 2.03 2.31
N GLY A 68 1.01 0.92 2.58
CA GLY A 68 1.20 0.12 3.79
C GLY A 68 2.60 -0.48 3.93
N ILE A 69 3.17 -1.01 2.84
CA ILE A 69 4.53 -1.58 2.83
C ILE A 69 5.57 -0.47 3.06
N CYS A 70 5.36 0.69 2.44
CA CYS A 70 6.30 1.82 2.54
C CYS A 70 6.03 2.75 3.73
N ALA A 71 4.99 2.48 4.53
CA ALA A 71 4.55 3.35 5.61
C ALA A 71 5.52 3.31 6.80
N ARG A 72 6.10 4.47 7.10
CA ARG A 72 6.96 4.67 8.27
C ARG A 72 6.21 5.24 9.46
N ASN A 73 5.17 6.03 9.21
CA ASN A 73 4.36 6.62 10.26
C ASN A 73 3.20 5.72 10.64
N GLU A 74 2.89 5.63 11.93
CA GLU A 74 1.72 4.89 12.43
C GLU A 74 0.40 5.42 11.85
N LYS A 75 0.34 6.72 11.50
CA LYS A 75 -0.82 7.32 10.84
C LYS A 75 -1.08 6.69 9.47
N ASP A 76 -0.05 6.54 8.66
CA ASP A 76 -0.15 5.96 7.32
C ASP A 76 -0.44 4.45 7.40
N ARG A 77 0.15 3.76 8.39
CA ARG A 77 -0.15 2.34 8.70
C ARG A 77 -1.62 2.15 9.06
N LYS A 78 -2.16 3.01 9.93
CA LYS A 78 -3.58 2.96 10.34
C LYS A 78 -4.51 3.22 9.15
N ILE A 79 -4.18 4.19 8.30
CA ILE A 79 -4.94 4.47 7.07
C ILE A 79 -4.92 3.25 6.14
N ALA A 80 -3.74 2.68 5.88
CA ALA A 80 -3.59 1.50 5.04
C ALA A 80 -4.38 0.31 5.61
N ARG A 81 -4.24 0.02 6.91
CA ARG A 81 -4.95 -1.07 7.61
C ARG A 81 -6.46 -0.92 7.49
N THR A 82 -7.01 0.23 7.91
CA THR A 82 -8.45 0.47 7.85
C THR A 82 -8.98 0.40 6.42
N LYS A 83 -8.22 0.87 5.44
CA LYS A 83 -8.67 0.87 4.03
C LYS A 83 -8.59 -0.51 3.41
N LEU A 84 -7.53 -1.27 3.66
CA LEU A 84 -7.39 -2.65 3.20
C LEU A 84 -8.49 -3.54 3.81
N SER A 85 -8.77 -3.42 5.12
CA SER A 85 -9.86 -4.16 5.78
C SER A 85 -11.23 -3.85 5.15
N ASN A 86 -11.57 -2.57 4.97
CA ASN A 86 -12.83 -2.17 4.34
C ASN A 86 -12.97 -2.70 2.90
N VAL A 87 -11.89 -2.71 2.09
CA VAL A 87 -11.93 -3.22 0.71
C VAL A 87 -12.12 -4.74 0.69
N VAL A 88 -11.42 -5.47 1.58
CA VAL A 88 -11.57 -6.92 1.74
C VAL A 88 -12.99 -7.29 2.15
N GLU A 89 -13.62 -6.52 3.03
CA GLU A 89 -15.01 -6.73 3.47
C GLU A 89 -16.05 -6.36 2.40
N THR A 90 -15.81 -5.31 1.61
CA THR A 90 -16.86 -4.72 0.75
C THR A 90 -17.01 -5.41 -0.60
N LYS A 91 -15.91 -5.85 -1.26
CA LYS A 91 -15.98 -6.39 -2.62
C LYS A 91 -14.92 -7.47 -2.87
N PHE A 92 -15.35 -8.72 -2.90
CA PHE A 92 -14.90 -9.70 -3.90
C PHE A 92 -13.40 -10.06 -3.89
N TRP A 93 -12.83 -10.52 -2.77
CA TRP A 93 -11.56 -11.27 -2.84
C TRP A 93 -11.52 -12.53 -1.94
N PRO A 94 -12.44 -13.50 -2.13
CA PRO A 94 -12.52 -14.65 -1.24
C PRO A 94 -11.32 -15.61 -1.34
N VAL A 95 -10.41 -15.46 -2.31
CA VAL A 95 -9.44 -16.53 -2.62
C VAL A 95 -7.98 -16.19 -2.27
N ARG A 96 -7.65 -14.95 -1.84
CA ARG A 96 -6.24 -14.59 -1.51
C ARG A 96 -6.04 -13.33 -0.65
N GLY A 97 -7.12 -12.62 -0.29
CA GLY A 97 -7.06 -11.29 0.36
C GLY A 97 -6.84 -11.33 1.87
N VAL A 98 -7.04 -12.50 2.50
CA VAL A 98 -7.02 -12.67 3.96
C VAL A 98 -5.61 -12.54 4.56
N GLY A 99 -4.55 -12.68 3.76
CA GLY A 99 -3.16 -12.66 4.25
C GLY A 99 -2.46 -11.29 4.27
N PHE A 100 -2.96 -10.27 3.56
CA PHE A 100 -2.17 -9.04 3.40
C PHE A 100 -2.13 -8.14 4.64
N VAL A 101 -3.26 -8.01 5.35
CA VAL A 101 -3.32 -7.20 6.58
C VAL A 101 -2.45 -7.84 7.69
N PRO A 102 -2.53 -9.16 7.95
CA PRO A 102 -1.60 -9.83 8.87
C PRO A 102 -0.13 -9.68 8.46
N VAL A 103 0.20 -9.79 7.17
CA VAL A 103 1.58 -9.63 6.67
C VAL A 103 2.11 -8.22 6.89
N LEU A 104 1.28 -7.20 6.66
CA LEU A 104 1.65 -5.83 6.98
C LEU A 104 1.79 -5.61 8.49
N ASP A 105 0.95 -6.26 9.30
CA ASP A 105 1.04 -6.13 10.76
C ASP A 105 2.34 -6.75 11.29
N ASP A 106 2.71 -7.94 10.83
CA ASP A 106 4.01 -8.56 11.14
C ASP A 106 5.18 -7.70 10.67
N LEU A 107 5.10 -7.17 9.44
CA LEU A 107 6.11 -6.26 8.90
C LEU A 107 6.28 -5.00 9.75
N TRP A 108 5.18 -4.42 10.25
CA TRP A 108 5.21 -3.22 11.08
C TRP A 108 5.72 -3.46 12.50
N HIS A 109 5.47 -4.64 13.06
CA HIS A 109 5.99 -5.04 14.38
C HIS A 109 7.42 -5.61 14.30
N GLY A 110 7.84 -6.07 13.12
CA GLY A 110 9.17 -6.59 12.83
C GLY A 110 10.08 -5.53 12.22
N ALA A 111 10.41 -5.69 10.94
CA ALA A 111 11.41 -4.85 10.24
C ALA A 111 11.06 -3.36 10.21
N GLY A 112 9.76 -3.02 10.21
CA GLY A 112 9.27 -1.65 10.26
C GLY A 112 9.03 -1.11 11.67
N ALA A 113 9.41 -1.82 12.74
CA ALA A 113 9.20 -1.34 14.10
C ALA A 113 9.84 0.06 14.27
N ASN A 114 9.23 0.93 15.09
CA ASN A 114 9.74 2.29 15.36
C ASN A 114 9.97 3.19 14.11
N GLY A 115 9.36 2.87 12.97
CA GLY A 115 9.52 3.64 11.74
C GLY A 115 10.82 3.35 10.97
N HIS A 116 11.47 2.23 11.28
CA HIS A 116 12.63 1.76 10.52
C HIS A 116 12.31 1.58 9.03
N PRO A 117 13.28 1.86 8.14
CA PRO A 117 13.12 1.61 6.72
C PRO A 117 12.94 0.12 6.47
N VAL A 118 12.02 -0.19 5.58
CA VAL A 118 11.67 -1.55 5.20
C VAL A 118 12.12 -1.79 3.77
N THR A 119 12.67 -2.97 3.50
CA THR A 119 13.02 -3.42 2.16
C THR A 119 11.98 -4.40 1.62
N TRP A 120 12.00 -4.65 0.30
CA TRP A 120 11.16 -5.70 -0.27
C TRP A 120 11.43 -7.09 0.32
N ASN A 121 12.68 -7.37 0.70
CA ASN A 121 13.05 -8.64 1.30
C ASN A 121 12.43 -8.85 2.69
N ASP A 122 12.30 -7.76 3.46
CA ASP A 122 11.59 -7.80 4.75
C ASP A 122 10.11 -8.12 4.56
N TYR A 123 9.48 -7.53 3.54
CA TYR A 123 8.10 -7.87 3.17
C TYR A 123 7.95 -9.33 2.75
N LEU A 124 8.88 -9.87 1.95
CA LEU A 124 8.88 -11.27 1.56
C LEU A 124 9.02 -12.21 2.78
N ARG A 125 9.90 -11.87 3.73
CA ARG A 125 10.08 -12.66 4.95
C ARG A 125 8.80 -12.67 5.81
N SER A 126 8.16 -11.53 6.00
CA SER A 126 6.86 -11.46 6.71
C SER A 126 5.77 -12.24 5.97
N ARG A 127 5.79 -12.24 4.62
CA ARG A 127 4.86 -13.02 3.80
C ARG A 127 5.09 -14.52 3.94
N GLU A 128 6.33 -14.97 3.91
CA GLU A 128 6.70 -16.39 4.10
C GLU A 128 6.34 -16.88 5.50
N ALA A 129 6.52 -16.06 6.52
CA ALA A 129 6.19 -16.42 7.91
C ALA A 129 4.68 -16.68 8.12
N LEU A 130 3.82 -15.96 7.40
CA LEU A 130 2.36 -16.02 7.59
C LEU A 130 1.61 -16.80 6.52
N LEU A 131 2.22 -17.03 5.36
CA LEU A 131 1.68 -17.84 4.27
C LEU A 131 2.72 -18.89 3.86
N PRO A 132 2.96 -19.92 4.68
CA PRO A 132 3.81 -21.03 4.29
C PRO A 132 3.15 -21.73 3.09
N THR A 133 3.80 -21.65 1.93
CA THR A 133 3.46 -22.43 0.72
C THR A 133 3.78 -23.90 0.91
#